data_AF-A0A645I6P3-F1
#
_entry.id   AF-A0A645I6P3-F1
#
_cell.length_a   1.000
_cell.length_b   1.000
_cell.length_c   1.000
_cell.angle_alpha   90.00
_cell.angle_beta   90.00
_cell.angle_gamma   90.00
#
_symmetry.space_group_name_H-M   'P 1'
#
loop_
_entity.id
_entity.type
_entity.pdbx_description
1 polymer ?
#
loop_
_entity_poly.entity_id
_entity_poly.type
_entity_poly.pdbx_seq_one_letter_code
_entity_poly.pdbx_strand_id
1 'polypeptide(L)'
;MYCADRRRLFYYLHPDKNVEQKYKIERIPKYSGSYFDLVNTVEAEGGDTRQTLKNLAERLKLARVGAVGHADTTKDTAEKQLTSREPVHIPIPDYFGDKVQPLEAYSQISEENLKKCIREKKYAEAIEILKKLNLINPKKSIYFADQIRFLEKALVNSKK
;
A
#
# COMPACT_ATOMS: atom_id res chain seq x y z
N MET A 1 -39.22 -28.56 -8.66
CA MET A 1 -38.07 -27.63 -8.52
C MET A 1 -37.36 -27.96 -7.21
N TYR A 2 -36.16 -28.53 -7.27
CA TYR A 2 -35.34 -28.83 -6.09
C TYR A 2 -34.27 -27.74 -5.94
N CYS A 3 -34.15 -27.14 -4.75
CA CYS A 3 -33.10 -26.17 -4.43
C CYS A 3 -32.31 -26.70 -3.23
N ALA A 4 -31.00 -26.85 -3.39
CA ALA A 4 -30.11 -27.42 -2.36
C ALA A 4 -30.01 -26.54 -1.10
N ASP A 5 -30.26 -25.22 -1.23
CA ASP A 5 -30.24 -24.28 -0.12
C ASP A 5 -31.60 -23.61 0.07
N ARG A 6 -32.30 -24.03 1.12
CA ARG A 6 -33.65 -23.55 1.46
C ARG A 6 -33.69 -22.03 1.69
N ARG A 7 -32.57 -21.41 2.08
CA ARG A 7 -32.49 -19.95 2.25
C ARG A 7 -32.58 -19.22 0.91
N ARG A 8 -32.02 -19.80 -0.16
CA ARG A 8 -32.04 -19.21 -1.51
C ARG A 8 -33.37 -19.43 -2.22
N LEU A 9 -34.11 -20.49 -1.86
CA LEU A 9 -35.42 -20.80 -2.43
C LEU A 9 -36.40 -19.61 -2.32
N PHE A 10 -36.41 -18.90 -1.19
CA PHE A 10 -37.29 -17.74 -0.96
C PHE A 10 -37.06 -16.63 -2.01
N TYR A 11 -35.81 -16.35 -2.34
CA TYR A 11 -35.40 -15.30 -3.29
C TYR A 11 -35.74 -15.66 -4.75
N TYR A 12 -35.75 -16.96 -5.08
CA TYR A 12 -36.17 -17.44 -6.41
C TYR A 12 -37.70 -17.47 -6.58
N LEU A 13 -38.44 -17.75 -5.51
CA LEU A 13 -39.90 -17.73 -5.50
C LEU A 13 -40.48 -16.32 -5.50
N HIS A 14 -39.73 -15.35 -4.95
CA HIS A 14 -40.15 -13.96 -4.84
C HIS A 14 -39.06 -13.01 -5.34
N PRO A 15 -38.78 -12.97 -6.66
CA PRO A 15 -37.72 -12.13 -7.24
C PRO A 15 -37.91 -10.64 -6.93
N ASP A 16 -39.16 -10.18 -6.79
CA ASP A 16 -39.50 -8.77 -6.53
C ASP A 16 -39.24 -8.34 -5.08
N LYS A 17 -39.05 -9.29 -4.15
CA LYS A 17 -38.79 -8.99 -2.73
C LYS A 17 -37.30 -8.82 -2.40
N ASN A 18 -36.41 -8.92 -3.40
CA ASN A 18 -34.98 -9.11 -3.19
C ASN A 18 -34.15 -7.84 -2.89
N VAL A 19 -34.76 -6.71 -2.52
CA VAL A 19 -33.99 -5.44 -2.40
C VAL A 19 -34.18 -4.69 -1.08
N GLU A 20 -35.19 -4.97 -0.26
CA GLU A 20 -35.51 -4.07 0.86
C GLU A 20 -35.10 -4.54 2.26
N GLN A 21 -34.83 -5.83 2.45
CA GLN A 21 -34.31 -6.31 3.73
C GLN A 21 -32.79 -6.12 3.76
N LYS A 22 -32.36 -4.87 3.97
CA LYS A 22 -31.04 -4.58 4.52
C LYS A 22 -30.94 -5.34 5.84
N TYR A 23 -30.29 -6.50 5.85
CA TYR A 23 -29.82 -7.10 7.09
C TYR A 23 -28.96 -6.04 7.79
N LYS A 24 -29.55 -5.34 8.75
CA LYS A 24 -28.80 -4.45 9.64
C LYS A 24 -27.90 -5.38 10.45
N ILE A 25 -26.69 -5.60 9.98
CA ILE A 25 -25.63 -6.11 10.83
C ILE A 25 -25.38 -4.98 11.82
N GLU A 26 -26.04 -5.05 12.98
CA GLU A 26 -25.78 -4.13 14.08
C GLU A 26 -24.35 -4.37 14.53
N ARG A 27 -23.42 -3.55 14.01
CA ARG A 27 -22.05 -3.55 14.46
C ARG A 27 -22.09 -3.12 15.92
N ILE A 28 -21.72 -4.02 16.82
CA ILE A 28 -21.55 -3.68 18.23
C ILE A 28 -20.54 -2.51 18.26
N PRO A 29 -20.88 -1.33 18.81
CA PRO A 29 -20.05 -0.13 18.74
C PRO A 29 -18.71 -0.27 19.48
N LYS A 30 -18.49 -1.39 20.16
CA LYS A 30 -17.26 -1.73 20.88
C LYS A 30 -16.09 -2.10 19.97
N TYR A 31 -16.32 -2.24 18.66
CA TYR A 31 -15.31 -2.76 17.74
C TYR A 31 -15.36 -2.08 16.37
N SER A 32 -14.49 -1.10 16.13
CA SER A 32 -14.39 -0.42 14.82
C SER A 32 -13.83 -1.30 13.71
N GLY A 33 -13.28 -2.47 14.06
CA GLY A 33 -12.52 -3.34 13.14
C GLY A 33 -11.07 -2.90 12.96
N SER A 34 -10.64 -1.83 13.62
CA SER A 34 -9.24 -1.40 13.66
C SER A 34 -8.38 -2.38 14.46
N TYR A 35 -7.12 -2.53 14.05
CA TYR A 35 -6.11 -3.32 14.76
C TYR A 35 -5.95 -2.88 16.22
N PHE A 36 -5.97 -1.56 16.46
CA PHE A 36 -5.80 -0.99 17.79
C PHE A 36 -6.98 -1.29 18.73
N ASP A 37 -8.20 -1.38 18.22
CA ASP A 37 -9.36 -1.75 19.03
C ASP A 37 -9.26 -3.18 19.56
N LEU A 38 -8.70 -4.12 18.77
CA LEU A 38 -8.43 -5.47 19.25
C LEU A 38 -7.43 -5.47 20.39
N VAL A 39 -6.31 -4.78 20.20
CA VAL A 39 -5.24 -4.72 21.20
C VAL A 39 -5.79 -4.15 22.51
N ASN A 40 -6.52 -3.04 22.44
CA ASN A 40 -7.14 -2.41 23.61
C ASN A 40 -8.11 -3.35 24.35
N THR A 41 -8.93 -4.13 23.63
CA THR A 41 -9.85 -5.08 24.28
C THR A 41 -9.12 -6.20 25.01
N VAL A 42 -8.03 -6.72 24.44
CA VAL A 42 -7.27 -7.82 25.05
C VAL A 42 -6.41 -7.30 26.21
N GLU A 43 -5.89 -6.08 26.11
CA GLU A 43 -5.16 -5.42 27.20
C GLU A 43 -6.08 -5.05 28.38
N ALA A 44 -7.33 -4.68 28.11
CA ALA A 44 -8.34 -4.44 29.15
C ALA A 44 -8.70 -5.71 29.96
N GLU A 45 -8.43 -6.91 29.42
CA GLU A 45 -8.59 -8.18 30.14
C GLU A 45 -7.45 -8.43 31.16
N GLY A 46 -6.44 -7.54 31.25
CA GLY A 46 -5.48 -7.47 32.37
C GLY A 46 -4.27 -8.42 32.32
N GLY A 47 -3.80 -8.80 31.13
CA GLY A 47 -2.64 -9.69 30.95
C GLY A 47 -1.33 -8.98 30.56
N ASP A 48 -0.19 -9.66 30.75
CA ASP A 48 1.12 -9.22 30.23
C ASP A 48 1.06 -8.99 28.70
N THR A 49 1.69 -7.92 28.21
CA THR A 49 1.66 -7.50 26.78
C THR A 49 2.12 -8.58 25.78
N ARG A 50 2.98 -9.50 26.23
CA ARG A 50 3.46 -10.63 25.41
C ARG A 50 2.44 -11.77 25.31
N GLN A 51 1.59 -11.91 26.32
CA GLN A 51 0.54 -12.93 26.36
C GLN A 51 -0.72 -12.42 25.63
N THR A 52 -1.02 -11.13 25.69
CA THR A 52 -2.14 -10.52 24.94
C THR A 52 -2.00 -10.68 23.43
N LEU A 53 -0.82 -10.42 22.84
CA LEU A 53 -0.62 -10.63 21.39
C LEU A 53 -0.78 -12.10 20.97
N LYS A 54 -0.30 -13.03 21.80
CA LYS A 54 -0.44 -14.46 21.54
C LYS A 54 -1.91 -14.90 21.59
N ASN A 55 -2.67 -14.40 22.56
CA ASN A 55 -4.10 -14.68 22.70
C ASN A 55 -4.92 -14.06 21.57
N LEU A 56 -4.57 -12.86 21.11
CA LEU A 56 -5.18 -12.20 19.96
C LEU A 56 -4.94 -13.01 18.69
N ALA A 57 -3.70 -13.47 18.47
CA ALA A 57 -3.36 -14.30 17.31
C ALA A 57 -4.16 -15.61 17.29
N GLU A 58 -4.29 -16.29 18.44
CA GLU A 58 -5.12 -17.51 18.55
C GLU A 58 -6.61 -17.21 18.34
N ARG A 59 -7.17 -16.11 18.90
CA ARG A 59 -8.55 -15.68 18.64
C ARG A 59 -8.82 -15.44 17.15
N LEU A 60 -7.90 -14.76 16.44
CA LEU A 60 -8.03 -14.54 14.99
C LEU A 60 -7.93 -15.84 14.19
N LYS A 61 -7.06 -16.76 14.61
CA LYS A 61 -6.94 -18.08 14.00
C LYS A 61 -8.21 -18.90 14.17
N LEU A 62 -8.80 -18.91 15.36
CA LEU A 62 -10.08 -19.57 15.65
C LEU A 62 -11.22 -18.94 14.85
N ALA A 63 -11.31 -17.61 14.80
CA ALA A 63 -12.33 -16.91 14.02
C ALA A 63 -12.24 -17.27 12.53
N ARG A 64 -11.01 -17.37 11.99
CA ARG A 64 -10.77 -17.79 10.61
C ARG A 64 -11.21 -19.24 10.39
N VAL A 65 -10.88 -20.16 11.30
CA VAL A 65 -11.28 -21.57 11.20
C VAL A 65 -12.81 -21.72 11.31
N GLY A 66 -13.47 -20.99 12.21
CA GLY A 66 -14.92 -20.98 12.35
C GLY A 66 -15.66 -20.41 11.14
N ALA A 67 -15.09 -19.40 10.47
CA ALA A 67 -15.61 -18.87 9.22
C ALA A 67 -15.39 -19.82 8.02
N VAL A 68 -14.48 -20.80 8.14
CA VAL A 68 -14.14 -21.80 7.13
C VAL A 68 -15.03 -23.06 7.23
N GLY A 69 -15.98 -23.13 8.16
CA GLY A 69 -16.93 -24.24 8.34
C GLY A 69 -17.96 -24.49 7.20
N HIS A 70 -17.66 -24.06 5.97
CA HIS A 70 -18.30 -24.48 4.72
C HIS A 70 -17.29 -24.66 3.56
N ALA A 71 -16.03 -24.97 3.88
CA ALA A 71 -15.00 -25.27 2.89
C ALA A 71 -14.16 -26.48 3.31
N ASP A 72 -14.81 -27.63 3.47
CA ASP A 72 -14.14 -28.94 3.38
C ASP A 72 -13.99 -29.25 1.87
N THR A 73 -12.89 -29.69 1.27
CA THR A 73 -11.76 -30.53 1.70
C THR A 73 -10.56 -30.33 0.74
N THR A 74 -9.41 -30.91 1.12
CA THR A 74 -8.17 -31.21 0.35
C THR A 74 -7.06 -30.15 0.39
N LYS A 75 -6.04 -30.49 1.18
CA LYS A 75 -4.65 -30.18 0.84
C LYS A 75 -4.11 -31.35 0.02
N ASP A 76 -3.20 -31.02 -0.88
CA ASP A 76 -2.29 -31.89 -1.63
C ASP A 76 -2.75 -32.30 -3.04
N THR A 77 -2.79 -31.32 -3.96
CA THR A 77 -2.12 -31.48 -5.27
C THR A 77 -1.77 -30.12 -5.84
N ALA A 78 -0.58 -30.04 -6.41
CA ALA A 78 -0.09 -28.95 -7.22
C ALA A 78 -1.07 -28.59 -8.35
N GLU A 79 -1.07 -27.30 -8.68
CA GLU A 79 -1.41 -26.73 -9.99
C GLU A 79 -2.84 -26.93 -10.53
N LYS A 80 -3.39 -25.80 -11.00
CA LYS A 80 -4.53 -25.70 -11.91
C LYS A 80 -5.92 -25.78 -11.26
N GLN A 81 -6.45 -24.60 -10.92
CA GLN A 81 -7.66 -24.06 -11.56
C GLN A 81 -7.91 -22.61 -11.13
N LEU A 82 -7.17 -21.71 -11.78
CA LEU A 82 -7.63 -20.36 -12.05
C LEU A 82 -8.85 -20.49 -12.98
N THR A 83 -10.04 -20.66 -12.42
CA THR A 83 -11.28 -20.56 -13.19
C THR A 83 -11.52 -19.10 -13.51
N SER A 84 -11.23 -18.74 -14.77
CA SER A 84 -11.71 -17.58 -15.53
C SER A 84 -12.49 -16.54 -14.70
N ARG A 85 -11.79 -15.79 -13.88
CA ARG A 85 -12.25 -14.45 -13.49
C ARG A 85 -11.51 -13.54 -14.44
N GLU A 86 -12.26 -12.82 -15.27
CA GLU A 86 -11.69 -11.72 -16.03
C GLU A 86 -10.79 -10.91 -15.08
N PRO A 87 -9.56 -10.56 -15.50
CA PRO A 87 -8.67 -9.82 -14.64
C PRO A 87 -9.40 -8.56 -14.20
N VAL A 88 -9.68 -8.45 -12.90
CA VAL A 88 -10.31 -7.26 -12.34
C VAL A 88 -9.36 -6.11 -12.64
N HIS A 89 -9.72 -5.30 -13.63
CA HIS A 89 -8.99 -4.09 -13.95
C HIS A 89 -9.26 -3.11 -12.82
N ILE A 90 -8.34 -3.06 -11.86
CA ILE A 90 -8.33 -2.03 -10.84
C ILE A 90 -7.85 -0.76 -11.57
N PRO A 91 -8.70 0.26 -11.75
CA PRO A 91 -8.25 1.51 -12.36
C PRO A 91 -7.18 2.09 -11.44
N ILE A 92 -5.94 2.11 -11.93
CA ILE A 92 -4.84 2.78 -11.27
C ILE A 92 -5.20 4.27 -11.35
N PRO A 93 -5.43 4.97 -10.21
CA PRO A 93 -5.76 6.39 -10.25
C PRO A 93 -4.66 7.17 -10.97
N ASP A 94 -5.04 8.15 -11.80
CA ASP A 94 -4.10 8.98 -12.59
C ASP A 94 -3.04 9.68 -11.73
N TYR A 95 -3.28 9.80 -10.42
CA TYR A 95 -2.31 10.29 -9.44
C TYR A 95 -1.05 9.41 -9.30
N PHE A 96 -1.11 8.11 -9.63
CA PHE A 96 0.06 7.23 -9.71
C PHE A 96 0.71 7.24 -11.11
N GLY A 97 0.05 7.85 -12.09
CA GLY A 97 0.46 7.93 -13.48
C GLY A 97 1.35 9.13 -13.78
N ASP A 98 2.40 9.37 -12.98
CA ASP A 98 3.44 10.38 -13.22
C ASP A 98 4.41 10.32 -12.02
N LYS A 99 5.70 10.00 -12.07
CA LYS A 99 6.74 10.13 -13.08
C LYS A 99 7.72 8.96 -12.85
N VAL A 100 7.63 7.86 -13.60
CA VAL A 100 8.84 7.04 -13.75
C VAL A 100 9.75 7.85 -14.65
N GLN A 101 10.66 8.62 -14.04
CA GLN A 101 11.71 9.31 -14.79
C GLN A 101 12.38 8.25 -15.67
N PRO A 102 12.42 8.43 -17.01
CA PRO A 102 12.96 7.44 -17.92
C PRO A 102 14.31 6.93 -17.42
N LEU A 103 14.58 5.63 -17.59
CA LEU A 103 15.85 5.01 -17.16
C LEU A 103 17.08 5.79 -17.71
N GLU A 104 16.93 6.42 -18.87
CA GLU A 104 17.88 7.34 -19.52
C GLU A 104 18.22 8.59 -18.68
N ALA A 105 17.29 9.09 -17.87
CA ALA A 105 17.52 10.24 -16.99
C ALA A 105 18.53 9.89 -15.88
N TYR A 106 18.65 8.63 -15.48
CA TYR A 106 19.67 8.21 -14.51
C TYR A 106 21.08 8.29 -15.07
N SER A 107 21.26 8.08 -16.38
CA SER A 107 22.54 8.29 -17.06
C SER A 107 23.01 9.76 -17.00
N GLN A 108 22.06 10.69 -16.90
CA GLN A 108 22.35 12.12 -16.72
C GLN A 108 22.70 12.47 -15.25
N ILE A 109 22.28 11.68 -14.27
CA ILE A 109 22.50 11.88 -12.83
C ILE A 109 23.80 11.18 -12.41
N SER A 110 24.92 11.65 -12.94
CA SER A 110 26.26 11.15 -12.58
C SER A 110 27.12 12.27 -12.00
N GLU A 111 28.02 11.92 -11.07
CA GLU A 111 29.03 12.83 -10.52
C GLU A 111 29.95 13.40 -11.62
N GLU A 112 30.18 12.64 -12.68
CA GLU A 112 30.99 13.07 -13.83
C GLU A 112 30.32 14.19 -14.61
N ASN A 113 29.00 14.06 -14.85
CA ASN A 113 28.20 15.09 -15.49
C ASN A 113 28.16 16.35 -14.63
N LEU A 114 28.03 16.21 -13.30
CA LEU A 114 28.11 17.34 -12.38
C LEU A 114 29.44 18.09 -12.51
N LYS A 115 30.58 17.37 -12.49
CA LYS A 115 31.91 17.96 -12.66
C LYS A 115 32.07 18.64 -14.03
N LYS A 116 31.47 18.09 -15.09
CA LYS A 116 31.45 18.70 -16.42
C LYS A 116 30.65 20.02 -16.42
N CYS A 117 29.42 20.02 -15.89
CA CYS A 117 28.57 21.22 -15.82
C CYS A 117 29.22 22.34 -15.00
N ILE A 118 29.89 22.03 -13.88
CA ILE A 118 30.62 23.02 -13.07
C ILE A 118 31.78 23.64 -13.87
N ARG A 119 32.55 22.83 -14.61
CA ARG A 119 33.64 23.31 -15.48
C ARG A 119 33.11 24.20 -16.61
N GLU A 120 31.98 23.84 -17.20
CA GLU A 120 31.31 24.60 -18.26
C GLU A 120 30.54 25.84 -17.73
N LYS A 121 30.56 26.11 -16.42
CA LYS A 121 29.78 27.18 -15.75
C LYS A 121 28.26 27.08 -15.93
N LYS A 122 27.75 25.90 -16.27
CA LYS A 122 26.31 25.60 -16.38
C LYS A 122 25.73 25.28 -15.01
N TYR A 123 25.62 26.30 -14.15
CA TYR A 123 25.26 26.10 -12.75
C TYR A 123 23.81 25.63 -12.54
N ALA A 124 22.88 26.02 -13.43
CA ALA A 124 21.49 25.57 -13.35
C ALA A 124 21.35 24.05 -13.49
N GLU A 125 21.99 23.47 -14.51
CA GLU A 125 22.02 22.01 -14.75
C GLU A 125 22.72 21.28 -13.59
N ALA A 126 23.83 21.85 -13.09
CA ALA A 126 24.55 21.28 -11.96
C ALA A 126 23.69 21.20 -10.68
N ILE A 127 22.85 22.20 -10.42
CA ILE A 127 21.93 22.22 -9.28
C ILE A 127 20.87 21.12 -9.41
N GLU A 128 20.33 20.89 -10.61
CA GLU A 128 19.35 19.82 -10.85
C GLU A 128 19.96 18.43 -10.59
N ILE A 129 21.19 18.19 -11.07
CA ILE A 129 21.90 16.93 -10.82
C ILE A 129 22.13 16.74 -9.31
N LEU A 130 22.55 17.78 -8.59
CA LEU A 130 22.75 17.72 -7.14
C LEU A 130 21.46 17.42 -6.37
N LYS A 131 20.32 18.04 -6.75
CA LYS A 131 19.02 17.76 -6.12
C LYS A 131 18.61 16.30 -6.30
N LYS A 132 18.83 15.73 -7.49
CA LYS A 132 18.56 14.33 -7.77
C LYS A 132 19.50 13.39 -6.99
N LEU A 133 20.79 13.71 -6.90
CA LEU A 133 21.75 12.95 -6.10
C LEU A 133 21.42 12.98 -4.59
N ASN A 134 20.88 14.09 -4.09
CA ASN A 134 20.47 14.21 -2.69
C ASN A 134 19.34 13.21 -2.34
N LEU A 135 18.37 13.02 -3.24
CA LEU A 135 17.29 12.04 -3.05
C LEU A 135 17.82 10.60 -2.94
N ILE A 136 18.90 10.28 -3.66
CA ILE A 136 19.53 8.96 -3.65
C ILE A 136 20.38 8.76 -2.39
N ASN A 137 21.06 9.81 -1.91
CA ASN A 137 21.99 9.71 -0.78
C ASN A 137 21.66 10.71 0.35
N PRO A 138 20.64 10.42 1.17
CA PRO A 138 20.19 11.33 2.21
C PRO A 138 21.24 11.55 3.33
N LYS A 139 22.20 10.63 3.50
CA LYS A 139 23.26 10.75 4.50
C LYS A 139 24.17 11.97 4.27
N LYS A 140 24.29 12.43 3.02
CA LYS A 140 25.09 13.60 2.64
C LYS A 140 24.23 14.84 2.37
N SER A 141 22.99 14.89 2.85
CA SER A 141 22.04 15.97 2.55
C SER A 141 22.56 17.37 2.92
N ILE A 142 23.22 17.52 4.08
CA ILE A 142 23.80 18.80 4.51
C ILE A 142 24.86 19.30 3.51
N TYR A 143 25.75 18.40 3.08
CA TYR A 143 26.78 18.71 2.10
C TYR A 143 26.18 19.15 0.76
N PHE A 144 25.17 18.42 0.26
CA PHE A 144 24.49 18.79 -0.97
C PHE A 144 23.77 20.13 -0.87
N ALA A 145 23.14 20.43 0.27
CA ALA A 145 22.49 21.72 0.51
C ALA A 145 23.49 22.88 0.43
N ASP A 146 24.68 22.73 1.04
CA ASP A 146 25.73 23.74 0.97
C ASP A 146 26.30 23.91 -0.45
N GLN A 147 26.50 22.80 -1.18
CA GLN A 147 26.93 22.86 -2.57
C GLN A 147 25.92 23.58 -3.47
N ILE A 148 24.63 23.29 -3.30
CA ILE A 148 23.55 23.98 -4.03
C ILE A 148 23.58 25.47 -3.72
N ARG A 149 23.68 25.86 -2.45
CA ARG A 149 23.78 27.27 -2.03
C ARG A 149 24.97 27.99 -2.68
N PHE A 150 26.12 27.33 -2.77
CA PHE A 150 27.30 27.87 -3.44
C PHE A 150 27.06 28.11 -4.94
N LEU A 151 26.46 27.12 -5.62
CA LEU A 151 26.16 27.22 -7.04
C LEU A 151 25.07 28.25 -7.35
N GLU A 152 24.07 28.40 -6.49
CA GLU A 152 23.06 29.46 -6.61
C GLU A 152 23.69 30.84 -6.51
N LYS A 153 24.59 31.04 -5.54
CA LYS A 153 25.36 32.29 -5.43
C LYS A 153 26.24 32.53 -6.65
N ALA A 154 26.90 31.49 -7.19
CA ALA A 154 27.70 31.58 -8.40
C ALA A 154 26.85 31.94 -9.64
N LEU A 155 25.65 31.37 -9.76
CA LEU A 155 24.68 31.67 -10.82
C LEU A 155 24.28 33.15 -10.77
N VAL A 156 23.92 33.69 -9.60
CA VAL A 156 23.58 35.11 -9.43
C VAL A 156 24.75 36.01 -9.84
N ASN A 157 25.97 35.66 -9.41
CA ASN A 157 27.16 36.44 -9.77
C ASN A 157 27.48 36.39 -11.27
N SER A 158 27.20 35.28 -11.97
CA SER A 158 27.45 35.16 -13.41
C SER A 158 26.48 35.92 -14.31
N LYS A 159 25.30 36.27 -13.79
CA LYS A 159 24.26 37.03 -14.51
C LYS A 159 24.41 38.55 -14.33
N LYS A 160 25.30 38.97 -13.44
CA LYS A 160 25.60 40.36 -13.11
C LYS A 160 26.77 40.84 -13.96
#